data_AF-H2ZJE6-F1
#
_entry.id   AF-H2ZJE6-F1
#
_cell.length_a   1.000
_cell.length_b   1.000
_cell.length_c   1.000
_cell.angle_alpha   90.00
_cell.angle_beta   90.00
_cell.angle_gamma   90.00
#
_symmetry.space_group_name_H-M   'P 1'
#
loop_
_entity.id
_entity.type
_entity.pdbx_description
1 polymer ?
#
loop_
_entity_poly.entity_id
_entity_poly.type
_entity_poly.pdbx_seq_one_letter_code
_entity_poly.pdbx_strand_id
1 'polypeptide(L)'
;MSKPITPRFQTNETTPVYLKMKEFMKSVVTGWRSVADDKSRVGVQLFSEACSLTTDYNLNLVKRIGDSNNDTASYIESIDYLCGDPWLDWALRCTDRKVLTSSAGDRPGIPNVIVALVSAIPRSFRPTNFLLSRLSSNIKRKGSTIIAVSATPPSQMSALSRQKHEEMMRTLSCQRSSGHCPTYIGSIWDGGSPAQRI
;
A
#
# COMPACT_ATOMS: atom_id res chain seq x y z
N MET A 1 29.23 19.01 -16.87
CA MET A 1 28.20 17.97 -16.61
C MET A 1 28.18 17.69 -15.12
N SER A 2 27.25 18.30 -14.39
CA SER A 2 27.07 18.10 -12.95
C SER A 2 26.43 16.74 -12.69
N LYS A 3 27.08 15.91 -11.88
CA LYS A 3 26.49 14.66 -11.37
C LYS A 3 25.20 15.00 -10.61
N PRO A 4 24.10 14.25 -10.78
CA PRO A 4 22.93 14.41 -9.91
C PRO A 4 23.37 14.16 -8.48
N ILE A 5 23.22 15.18 -7.62
CA ILE A 5 23.39 15.03 -6.19
C ILE A 5 22.21 14.18 -5.72
N THR A 6 22.45 12.90 -5.47
CA THR A 6 21.50 12.04 -4.76
C THR A 6 21.41 12.55 -3.32
N PRO A 7 20.25 13.01 -2.83
CA PRO A 7 20.15 13.41 -1.44
C PRO A 7 20.40 12.19 -0.54
N ARG A 8 21.39 12.29 0.34
CA ARG A 8 21.54 11.36 1.48
C ARG A 8 20.40 11.66 2.45
N PHE A 9 19.35 10.85 2.44
CA PHE A 9 18.28 10.95 3.43
C PHE A 9 18.77 10.35 4.75
N GLN A 10 18.91 11.21 5.76
CA GLN A 10 19.04 10.79 7.15
C GLN A 10 17.68 10.16 7.56
N THR A 11 17.70 8.91 8.00
CA THR A 11 16.53 8.21 8.52
C THR A 11 16.10 8.88 9.83
N ASN A 12 15.22 9.87 9.75
CA ASN A 12 14.67 10.51 10.95
C ASN A 12 13.53 9.63 11.50
N GLU A 13 13.91 8.56 12.21
CA GLU A 13 13.00 7.58 12.85
C GLU A 13 12.06 8.20 13.91
N THR A 14 12.21 9.50 14.17
CA THR A 14 11.31 10.31 15.00
C THR A 14 9.99 10.68 14.29
N THR A 15 9.91 10.53 12.97
CA THR A 15 8.68 10.82 12.22
C THR A 15 7.63 9.74 12.51
N PRO A 16 6.39 10.10 12.90
CA PRO A 16 5.31 9.12 13.02
C PRO A 16 5.13 8.28 11.74
N VAL A 17 5.03 6.95 11.89
CA VAL A 17 4.90 6.00 10.77
C VAL A 17 3.81 6.41 9.79
N TYR A 18 2.66 6.88 10.29
CA TYR A 18 1.56 7.33 9.46
C TYR A 18 1.89 8.55 8.59
N LEU A 19 2.61 9.54 9.12
CA LEU A 19 3.06 10.69 8.32
C LEU A 19 4.02 10.22 7.22
N LYS A 20 4.85 9.22 7.52
CA LYS A 20 5.76 8.63 6.53
C LYS A 20 5.03 7.84 5.44
N MET A 21 3.94 7.16 5.78
CA MET A 21 3.04 6.55 4.79
C MET A 21 2.38 7.62 3.90
N LYS A 22 1.93 8.75 4.46
CA LYS A 22 1.37 9.87 3.69
C LYS A 22 2.38 10.49 2.74
N GLU A 23 3.59 10.78 3.23
CA GLU A 23 4.69 11.27 2.41
C GLU A 23 5.02 10.30 1.26
N PHE A 24 5.07 9.00 1.55
CA PHE A 24 5.28 7.97 0.54
C PHE A 24 4.19 8.01 -0.54
N MET A 25 2.91 7.98 -0.15
CA MET A 25 1.79 7.99 -1.10
C MET A 25 1.82 9.24 -1.97
N LYS A 26 2.10 10.40 -1.39
CA LYS A 26 2.27 11.66 -2.14
C LYS A 26 3.43 11.56 -3.13
N SER A 27 4.56 11.00 -2.73
CA SER A 27 5.72 10.85 -3.61
C SER A 27 5.43 9.96 -4.83
N VAL A 28 4.68 8.87 -4.64
CA VAL A 28 4.26 7.97 -5.74
C VAL A 28 3.36 8.72 -6.71
N VAL A 29 2.31 9.37 -6.20
CA VAL A 29 1.35 10.10 -7.04
C VAL A 29 2.03 11.22 -7.79
N THR A 30 2.82 12.05 -7.12
CA THR A 30 3.53 13.16 -7.77
C THR A 30 4.57 12.68 -8.79
N GLY A 31 5.23 11.55 -8.53
CA GLY A 31 6.17 10.91 -9.45
C GLY A 31 5.51 10.35 -10.72
N TRP A 32 4.27 9.85 -10.61
CA TRP A 32 3.54 9.22 -11.73
C TRP A 32 3.17 10.19 -12.86
N ARG A 33 3.06 11.50 -12.55
CA ARG A 33 2.80 12.65 -13.47
C ARG A 33 1.61 12.57 -14.43
N SER A 34 0.88 11.45 -14.45
CA SER A 34 -0.17 11.15 -15.42
C SER A 34 -1.48 10.75 -14.74
N VAL A 35 -1.74 11.30 -13.55
CA VAL A 35 -3.02 11.08 -12.86
C VAL A 35 -4.07 11.97 -13.51
N ALA A 36 -5.05 11.34 -14.17
CA ALA A 36 -6.16 11.96 -14.86
C ALA A 36 -7.23 10.90 -15.18
N ASP A 37 -8.44 11.33 -15.52
CA ASP A 37 -9.59 10.44 -15.70
C ASP A 37 -9.48 9.43 -16.85
N ASP A 38 -8.84 9.83 -17.93
CA ASP A 38 -8.55 9.01 -19.10
C ASP A 38 -7.19 8.30 -19.01
N LYS A 39 -6.33 8.72 -18.07
CA LYS A 39 -4.99 8.16 -17.84
C LYS A 39 -4.96 7.29 -16.60
N SER A 40 -4.17 7.59 -15.57
CA SER A 40 -4.09 6.78 -14.36
C SER A 40 -5.08 7.29 -13.33
N ARG A 41 -5.93 6.39 -12.82
CA ARG A 41 -6.87 6.68 -11.73
C ARG A 41 -6.27 6.19 -10.42
N VAL A 42 -6.35 7.02 -9.40
CA VAL A 42 -5.84 6.68 -8.06
C VAL A 42 -7.01 6.57 -7.11
N GLY A 43 -7.02 5.49 -6.34
CA GLY A 43 -7.86 5.32 -5.16
C GLY A 43 -6.97 5.09 -3.94
N VAL A 44 -7.37 5.64 -2.79
CA VAL A 44 -6.69 5.41 -1.51
C VAL A 44 -7.67 4.74 -0.56
N GLN A 45 -7.22 3.65 0.05
CA GLN A 45 -7.95 2.92 1.07
C GLN A 45 -7.10 2.92 2.34
N LEU A 46 -7.54 3.66 3.35
CA LEU A 46 -7.02 3.52 4.71
C LEU A 46 -7.82 2.43 5.42
N PHE A 47 -7.15 1.63 6.25
CA PHE A 47 -7.79 0.55 6.98
C PHE A 47 -7.24 0.43 8.41
N SER A 48 -8.13 0.47 9.39
CA SER A 48 -7.92 0.06 10.78
C SER A 48 -9.25 -0.48 11.32
N GLU A 49 -9.23 -1.68 11.92
CA GLU A 49 -10.42 -2.40 12.41
C GLU A 49 -11.51 -2.75 11.38
N ALA A 50 -12.41 -3.67 11.78
CA ALA A 50 -13.23 -4.49 10.89
C ALA A 50 -14.01 -3.70 9.84
N CYS A 51 -14.05 -4.26 8.62
CA CYS A 51 -14.88 -3.81 7.52
C CYS A 51 -16.35 -4.10 7.88
N SER A 52 -17.04 -3.12 8.44
CA SER A 52 -18.49 -3.17 8.53
C SER A 52 -19.05 -2.99 7.12
N LEU A 53 -19.71 -4.01 6.59
CA LEU A 53 -20.41 -3.91 5.30
C LEU A 53 -21.65 -3.02 5.39
N THR A 54 -22.00 -2.55 6.58
CA THR A 54 -23.25 -1.85 6.92
C THR A 54 -23.04 -0.47 7.52
N THR A 55 -21.84 -0.14 7.99
CA THR A 55 -21.51 1.19 8.54
C THR A 55 -20.18 1.66 7.96
N ASP A 56 -20.22 2.72 7.16
CA ASP A 56 -19.09 3.28 6.41
C ASP A 56 -17.96 3.88 7.30
N TYR A 57 -18.03 3.69 8.62
CA TYR A 57 -17.19 4.38 9.60
C TYR A 57 -15.69 4.07 9.51
N ASN A 58 -15.30 2.91 8.95
CA ASN A 58 -13.89 2.50 8.78
C ASN A 58 -13.45 2.48 7.31
N LEU A 59 -14.26 3.03 6.41
CA LEU A 59 -13.92 3.18 5.01
C LEU A 59 -13.84 4.68 4.76
N ASN A 60 -12.64 5.25 4.79
CA ASN A 60 -12.37 6.39 3.91
C ASN A 60 -12.51 5.83 2.49
N LEU A 61 -13.76 5.82 2.02
CA LEU A 61 -14.15 5.27 0.74
C LEU A 61 -13.27 5.88 -0.34
N VAL A 62 -12.84 5.01 -1.24
CA VAL A 62 -12.11 5.37 -2.45
C VAL A 62 -12.94 6.41 -3.21
N LYS A 63 -12.56 7.67 -3.04
CA LYS A 63 -12.91 8.70 -3.98
C LYS A 63 -11.93 8.54 -5.14
N ARG A 64 -12.43 8.56 -6.37
CA ARG A 64 -11.61 8.93 -7.53
C ARG A 64 -10.91 10.23 -7.15
N ILE A 65 -9.61 10.17 -6.90
CA ILE A 65 -8.95 11.31 -6.32
C ILE A 65 -8.55 12.26 -7.45
N GLY A 66 -9.34 13.31 -7.63
CA GLY A 66 -9.04 14.46 -8.49
C GLY A 66 -8.84 14.17 -9.99
N ASP A 67 -8.85 15.23 -10.78
CA ASP A 67 -8.51 15.16 -12.22
C ASP A 67 -7.01 15.33 -12.47
N SER A 68 -6.22 15.50 -11.39
CA SER A 68 -4.80 15.82 -11.44
C SER A 68 -3.98 15.23 -10.28
N ASN A 69 -2.65 15.18 -10.47
CA ASN A 69 -1.70 14.79 -9.44
C ASN A 69 -1.75 15.68 -8.18
N ASN A 70 -2.01 16.99 -8.34
CA ASN A 70 -2.01 17.95 -7.24
C ASN A 70 -3.24 17.77 -6.33
N ASP A 71 -4.41 17.58 -6.93
CA ASP A 71 -5.63 17.27 -6.20
C ASP A 71 -5.48 15.95 -5.43
N THR A 72 -4.84 14.98 -6.08
CA THR A 72 -4.53 13.69 -5.46
C THR A 72 -3.61 13.80 -4.25
N ALA A 73 -2.50 14.53 -4.41
CA ALA A 73 -1.55 14.76 -3.33
C ALA A 73 -2.18 15.55 -2.16
N SER A 74 -3.07 16.50 -2.46
CA SER A 74 -3.78 17.30 -1.45
C SER A 74 -4.78 16.47 -0.67
N TYR A 75 -5.53 15.59 -1.34
CA TYR A 75 -6.43 14.67 -0.65
C TYR A 75 -5.68 13.70 0.25
N ILE A 76 -4.55 13.13 -0.21
CA ILE A 76 -3.70 12.27 0.63
C ILE A 76 -3.27 13.01 1.89
N GLU A 77 -2.92 14.29 1.77
CA GLU A 77 -2.55 15.14 2.91
C GLU A 77 -3.72 15.40 3.88
N SER A 78 -4.97 15.38 3.42
CA SER A 78 -6.14 15.57 4.29
C SER A 78 -6.62 14.29 4.97
N ILE A 79 -6.07 13.11 4.65
CA ILE A 79 -6.50 11.87 5.31
C ILE A 79 -6.02 11.90 6.77
N ASP A 80 -6.96 11.66 7.69
CA ASP A 80 -6.70 11.50 9.11
C ASP A 80 -6.33 10.07 9.46
N TYR A 81 -5.50 9.92 10.49
CA TYR A 81 -5.14 8.61 11.02
C TYR A 81 -6.35 7.94 11.65
N LEU A 82 -6.57 6.67 11.33
CA LEU A 82 -7.57 5.84 12.00
C LEU A 82 -6.85 4.90 12.97
N CYS A 83 -7.29 4.90 14.23
CA CYS A 83 -6.79 4.01 15.26
C CYS A 83 -7.41 2.61 15.10
N GLY A 84 -6.63 1.55 15.31
CA GLY A 84 -7.15 0.18 15.35
C GLY A 84 -6.14 -0.89 14.90
N ASP A 85 -6.55 -2.16 14.98
CA ASP A 85 -5.73 -3.27 14.52
C ASP A 85 -5.62 -3.34 12.98
N PRO A 86 -4.43 -3.68 12.44
CA PRO A 86 -4.27 -3.92 11.02
C PRO A 86 -4.78 -5.34 10.68
N TRP A 87 -5.93 -5.47 10.02
CA TRP A 87 -6.42 -6.76 9.49
C TRP A 87 -6.25 -6.80 7.97
N LEU A 88 -5.06 -7.22 7.54
CA LEU A 88 -4.65 -7.15 6.14
C LEU A 88 -5.50 -8.01 5.19
N ASP A 89 -5.95 -9.19 5.65
CA ASP A 89 -6.88 -10.04 4.89
C ASP A 89 -8.22 -9.35 4.66
N TRP A 90 -8.77 -8.69 5.68
CA TRP A 90 -9.97 -7.86 5.54
C TRP A 90 -9.76 -6.65 4.64
N ALA A 91 -8.62 -5.96 4.76
CA ALA A 91 -8.27 -4.86 3.89
C ALA A 91 -8.32 -5.29 2.41
N LEU A 92 -7.67 -6.41 2.06
CA LEU A 92 -7.71 -6.98 0.71
C LEU A 92 -9.10 -7.38 0.25
N ARG A 93 -9.89 -8.00 1.14
CA ARG A 93 -11.28 -8.35 0.81
C ARG A 93 -12.10 -7.10 0.47
N CYS A 94 -11.87 -5.99 1.16
CA CYS A 94 -12.56 -4.74 0.90
C CYS A 94 -12.00 -4.03 -0.35
N THR A 95 -10.69 -4.12 -0.62
CA THR A 95 -10.11 -3.73 -1.91
C THR A 95 -10.80 -4.44 -3.08
N ASP A 96 -10.88 -5.78 -3.01
CA ASP A 96 -11.46 -6.59 -4.10
C ASP A 96 -12.96 -6.33 -4.33
N ARG A 97 -13.70 -6.00 -3.28
CA ARG A 97 -15.18 -5.89 -3.33
C ARG A 97 -15.70 -4.46 -3.49
N LYS A 98 -14.90 -3.45 -3.13
CA LYS A 98 -15.33 -2.06 -3.09
C LYS A 98 -14.45 -1.16 -3.93
N VAL A 99 -13.16 -1.46 -4.06
CA VAL A 99 -12.19 -0.60 -4.76
C VAL A 99 -12.03 -1.02 -6.21
N LEU A 100 -11.81 -2.32 -6.45
CA LEU A 100 -11.67 -2.90 -7.79
C LEU A 100 -13.04 -3.16 -8.43
N THR A 101 -13.87 -2.12 -8.48
CA THR A 101 -15.22 -2.18 -9.05
C THR A 101 -15.45 -1.01 -9.97
N SER A 102 -16.22 -1.22 -11.04
CA SER A 102 -16.54 -0.14 -11.99
C SER A 102 -17.27 1.03 -11.33
N SER A 103 -18.11 0.76 -10.32
CA SER A 103 -18.78 1.80 -9.53
C SER A 103 -17.83 2.67 -8.73
N ALA A 104 -16.63 2.18 -8.40
CA ALA A 104 -15.59 2.93 -7.70
C ALA A 104 -14.56 3.56 -8.66
N GLY A 105 -14.78 3.44 -9.98
CA GLY A 105 -13.93 4.05 -11.00
C GLY A 105 -12.90 3.10 -11.63
N ASP A 106 -12.89 1.82 -11.25
CA ASP A 106 -12.08 0.80 -11.93
C ASP A 106 -12.51 0.64 -13.39
N ARG A 107 -11.56 0.33 -14.28
CA ARG A 107 -11.80 0.21 -15.72
C ARG A 107 -11.62 -1.23 -16.19
N PRO A 108 -12.67 -1.88 -16.70
CA PRO A 108 -12.56 -3.21 -17.27
C PRO A 108 -11.46 -3.30 -18.33
N GLY A 109 -10.61 -4.34 -18.23
CA GLY A 109 -9.52 -4.57 -19.18
C GLY A 109 -8.27 -3.70 -18.99
N ILE A 110 -8.27 -2.76 -18.04
CA ILE A 110 -7.09 -1.97 -17.69
C ILE A 110 -6.42 -2.59 -16.45
N PRO A 111 -5.10 -2.83 -16.47
CA PRO A 111 -4.40 -3.39 -15.31
C PRO A 111 -4.49 -2.49 -14.07
N ASN A 112 -4.69 -3.11 -12.92
CA ASN A 112 -4.69 -2.43 -11.62
C ASN A 112 -3.36 -2.66 -10.90
N VAL A 113 -2.84 -1.63 -10.23
CA VAL A 113 -1.66 -1.74 -9.35
C VAL A 113 -2.05 -1.31 -7.94
N ILE A 114 -1.90 -2.22 -6.98
CA ILE A 114 -2.14 -1.97 -5.56
C ILE A 114 -0.79 -1.78 -4.89
N VAL A 115 -0.59 -0.60 -4.31
CA VAL A 115 0.58 -0.32 -3.46
C VAL A 115 0.15 -0.46 -2.00
N ALA A 116 0.50 -1.58 -1.38
CA ALA A 116 0.12 -1.91 -0.01
C ALA A 116 1.20 -1.47 0.97
N LEU A 117 0.90 -0.42 1.75
CA LEU A 117 1.74 0.08 2.84
C LEU A 117 1.33 -0.62 4.14
N VAL A 118 2.24 -1.40 4.72
CA VAL A 118 1.92 -2.22 5.91
C VAL A 118 2.88 -1.89 7.04
N SER A 119 2.36 -1.30 8.11
CA SER A 119 3.17 -0.92 9.28
C SER A 119 3.39 -2.10 10.22
N ALA A 120 2.35 -2.70 10.76
CA ALA A 120 2.50 -3.73 11.78
C ALA A 120 2.12 -5.13 11.27
N ILE A 121 2.57 -6.13 12.03
CA ILE A 121 2.04 -7.48 11.92
C ILE A 121 0.70 -7.51 12.67
N PRO A 122 -0.40 -7.95 12.05
CA PRO A 122 -1.65 -8.21 12.76
C PRO A 122 -1.41 -9.09 13.98
N ARG A 123 -2.05 -8.82 15.13
CA ARG A 123 -1.93 -9.66 16.34
C ARG A 123 -2.24 -11.14 16.09
N SER A 124 -3.04 -11.44 15.06
CA SER A 124 -3.45 -12.77 14.64
C SER A 124 -2.69 -13.33 13.43
N PHE A 125 -1.66 -12.64 12.91
CA PHE A 125 -0.93 -13.12 11.75
C PHE A 125 -0.18 -14.42 12.06
N ARG A 126 -0.57 -15.47 11.36
CA ARG A 126 0.16 -16.73 11.28
C ARG A 126 0.86 -16.78 9.92
N PRO A 127 2.13 -17.20 9.86
CA PRO A 127 2.86 -17.48 8.61
C PRO A 127 2.05 -18.25 7.57
N THR A 128 1.16 -19.13 8.04
CA THR A 128 0.27 -19.97 7.23
C THR A 128 -1.10 -19.35 6.95
N ASN A 129 -1.29 -18.02 7.04
CA ASN A 129 -2.61 -17.40 6.85
C ASN A 129 -3.14 -17.64 5.42
N PHE A 130 -3.87 -18.75 5.28
CA PHE A 130 -4.46 -19.24 4.03
C PHE A 130 -5.40 -18.19 3.43
N LEU A 131 -6.08 -17.40 4.26
CA LEU A 131 -6.99 -16.35 3.78
C LEU A 131 -6.22 -15.23 3.09
N LEU A 132 -5.11 -14.75 3.67
CA LEU A 132 -4.29 -13.71 3.06
C LEU A 132 -3.77 -14.17 1.70
N SER A 133 -3.18 -15.37 1.63
CA SER A 133 -2.66 -15.95 0.39
C SER A 133 -3.76 -16.14 -0.65
N ARG A 134 -4.94 -16.63 -0.25
CA ARG A 134 -6.08 -16.85 -1.15
C ARG A 134 -6.63 -15.53 -1.70
N LEU A 135 -6.77 -14.51 -0.86
CA LEU A 135 -7.26 -13.18 -1.26
C LEU A 135 -6.26 -12.47 -2.17
N SER A 136 -4.97 -12.46 -1.81
CA SER A 136 -3.94 -11.87 -2.67
C SER A 136 -3.88 -12.57 -4.03
N SER A 137 -3.97 -13.90 -4.05
CA SER A 137 -4.01 -14.68 -5.30
C SER A 137 -5.26 -14.44 -6.13
N ASN A 138 -6.43 -14.26 -5.49
CA ASN A 138 -7.67 -13.92 -6.18
C ASN A 138 -7.56 -12.57 -6.90
N ILE A 139 -7.08 -11.54 -6.20
CA ILE A 139 -6.87 -10.20 -6.76
C ILE A 139 -5.89 -10.27 -7.94
N LYS A 140 -4.78 -11.01 -7.79
CA LYS A 140 -3.79 -11.16 -8.87
C LYS A 140 -4.33 -11.90 -10.10
N ARG A 141 -5.14 -12.95 -9.89
CA ARG A 141 -5.79 -13.66 -11.00
C ARG A 141 -6.78 -12.81 -11.79
N LYS A 142 -7.31 -11.74 -11.20
CA LYS A 142 -8.16 -10.75 -11.89
C LYS A 142 -7.35 -9.74 -12.72
N GLY A 143 -6.02 -9.86 -12.78
CA GLY A 143 -5.14 -8.99 -13.57
C GLY A 143 -4.52 -7.84 -12.78
N SER A 144 -4.67 -7.81 -11.46
CA SER A 144 -4.08 -6.77 -10.60
C SER A 144 -2.69 -7.17 -10.09
N THR A 145 -1.77 -6.22 -9.97
CA THR A 145 -0.48 -6.40 -9.30
C THR A 145 -0.56 -5.87 -7.88
N ILE A 146 0.02 -6.58 -6.91
CA ILE A 146 0.17 -6.08 -5.53
C ILE A 146 1.66 -5.84 -5.26
N ILE A 147 2.04 -4.58 -5.06
CA ILE A 147 3.35 -4.15 -4.60
C ILE A 147 3.25 -3.93 -3.09
N ALA A 148 4.05 -4.65 -2.31
CA ALA A 148 4.08 -4.54 -0.86
C ALA A 148 5.28 -3.68 -0.42
N VAL A 149 5.03 -2.76 0.52
CA VAL A 149 6.04 -1.89 1.11
C VAL A 149 5.89 -1.86 2.63
N SER A 150 6.95 -2.19 3.35
CA SER A 150 6.94 -2.12 4.82
C SER A 150 6.95 -0.66 5.26
N ALA A 151 6.04 -0.31 6.17
CA ALA A 151 5.93 1.04 6.70
C ALA A 151 6.56 1.21 8.08
N THR A 152 6.97 0.13 8.75
CA THR A 152 7.60 0.22 10.07
C THR A 152 9.12 0.15 9.94
N PRO A 153 9.87 1.03 10.64
CA PRO A 153 11.32 0.97 10.65
C PRO A 153 11.83 -0.40 11.12
N PRO A 154 12.85 -0.98 10.47
CA PRO A 154 13.45 -2.23 10.93
C PRO A 154 13.94 -2.16 12.38
N SER A 155 14.40 -0.98 12.84
CA SER A 155 14.84 -0.72 14.22
C SER A 155 13.74 -0.91 15.26
N GLN A 156 12.47 -0.74 14.87
CA GLN A 156 11.30 -0.91 15.75
C GLN A 156 10.78 -2.36 15.79
N MET A 157 11.41 -3.29 15.05
CA MET A 157 11.04 -4.70 15.04
C MET A 157 12.13 -5.59 15.65
N SER A 158 11.73 -6.50 16.54
CA SER A 158 12.58 -7.64 16.91
C SER A 158 12.94 -8.48 15.68
N ALA A 159 14.03 -9.24 15.74
CA ALA A 159 14.43 -10.12 14.62
C ALA A 159 13.31 -11.09 14.21
N LEU A 160 12.62 -11.68 15.18
CA LEU A 160 11.49 -12.58 14.92
C LEU A 160 10.29 -11.85 14.31
N SER A 161 9.97 -10.64 14.79
CA SER A 161 8.92 -9.81 14.21
C SER A 161 9.26 -9.42 12.78
N ARG A 162 10.52 -9.07 12.50
CA ARG A 162 10.97 -8.72 11.15
C ARG A 162 10.82 -9.90 10.19
N GLN A 163 11.26 -11.09 10.59
CA GLN A 163 11.11 -12.31 9.78
C GLN A 163 9.64 -12.59 9.45
N LYS A 164 8.75 -12.54 10.46
CA LYS A 164 7.31 -12.75 10.26
C LYS A 164 6.68 -11.68 9.36
N HIS A 165 7.13 -10.43 9.49
CA HIS A 165 6.65 -9.32 8.68
C HIS A 165 7.08 -9.51 7.22
N GLU A 166 8.34 -9.84 6.96
CA GLU A 166 8.83 -10.11 5.61
C GLU A 166 8.08 -11.28 4.94
N GLU A 167 7.81 -12.36 5.68
CA GLU A 167 7.02 -13.49 5.19
C GLU A 167 5.57 -13.08 4.85
N MET A 168 4.96 -12.24 5.68
CA MET A 168 3.66 -11.64 5.40
C MET A 168 3.68 -10.82 4.11
N MET A 169 4.66 -9.93 3.96
CA MET A 169 4.80 -9.06 2.79
C MET A 169 5.02 -9.88 1.51
N ARG A 170 5.79 -10.96 1.60
CA ARG A 170 5.94 -11.91 0.49
C ARG A 170 4.64 -12.65 0.17
N THR A 171 3.92 -13.12 1.18
CA THR A 171 2.61 -13.78 0.97
C THR A 171 1.61 -12.82 0.30
N LEU A 172 1.68 -11.54 0.64
CA LEU A 172 0.86 -10.49 0.07
C LEU A 172 1.21 -10.23 -1.40
N SER A 173 2.48 -9.99 -1.74
CA SER A 173 2.88 -9.49 -3.07
C SER A 173 3.32 -10.56 -4.06
N CYS A 174 3.87 -11.69 -3.62
CA CYS A 174 4.43 -12.71 -4.53
C CYS A 174 3.34 -13.63 -5.12
N GLN A 175 3.46 -14.01 -6.38
CA GLN A 175 2.47 -14.83 -7.09
C GLN A 175 2.72 -16.35 -6.92
N ARG A 176 3.92 -16.75 -6.45
CA ARG A 176 4.32 -18.09 -5.97
C ARG A 176 5.74 -18.05 -5.37
N SER A 177 6.15 -19.13 -4.71
CA SER A 177 7.45 -19.35 -4.04
C SER A 177 8.65 -19.47 -4.97
N SER A 178 8.76 -18.63 -6.00
CA SER A 178 10.06 -18.39 -6.62
C SER A 178 10.90 -17.57 -5.62
N GLY A 179 12.17 -17.93 -5.42
CA GLY A 179 13.05 -17.25 -4.46
C GLY A 179 13.17 -15.73 -4.69
N HIS A 180 12.82 -15.26 -5.88
CA HIS A 180 12.73 -13.84 -6.23
C HIS A 180 11.28 -13.34 -6.20
N CYS A 181 11.05 -12.23 -5.48
CA CYS A 181 9.76 -11.56 -5.37
C CYS A 181 9.93 -10.06 -5.64
N PRO A 182 9.86 -9.62 -6.91
CA PRO A 182 10.15 -8.24 -7.29
C PRO A 182 9.11 -7.25 -6.77
N THR A 183 7.93 -7.73 -6.40
CA THR A 183 6.81 -6.92 -5.92
C THR A 183 6.84 -6.67 -4.41
N TYR A 184 7.84 -7.17 -3.68
CA TYR A 184 8.15 -6.68 -2.33
C TYR A 184 9.40 -5.79 -2.42
N ILE A 185 9.22 -4.48 -2.29
CA ILE A 185 10.27 -3.49 -2.61
C ILE A 185 11.02 -2.96 -1.37
N GLY A 186 10.85 -3.64 -0.23
CA GLY A 186 11.48 -3.29 1.03
C GLY A 186 10.64 -2.33 1.87
N SER A 187 11.32 -1.46 2.62
CA SER A 187 10.74 -0.52 3.55
C SER A 187 10.69 0.91 3.00
N ILE A 188 9.67 1.69 3.38
CA ILE A 188 9.62 3.13 3.13
C ILE A 188 10.77 3.89 3.81
N TRP A 189 11.46 3.23 4.75
CA TRP A 189 12.60 3.75 5.49
C TRP A 189 13.94 3.40 4.84
N ASP A 190 13.97 2.45 3.91
CA ASP A 190 15.17 2.14 3.14
C ASP A 190 15.43 3.33 2.21
N GLY A 191 16.54 4.04 2.36
CA GLY A 191 16.83 5.27 1.61
C GLY A 191 16.69 5.16 0.08
N GLY A 192 16.54 6.30 -0.60
CA GLY A 192 16.25 6.41 -2.04
C GLY A 192 14.76 6.68 -2.32
N SER A 193 14.43 7.35 -3.44
CA SER A 193 13.03 7.68 -3.75
C SER A 193 12.22 6.40 -3.95
N PRO A 194 11.24 6.11 -3.08
CA PRO A 194 10.49 4.86 -3.20
C PRO A 194 9.62 4.80 -4.46
N ALA A 195 9.25 5.96 -5.02
CA ALA A 195 8.58 6.07 -6.32
C ALA A 195 9.47 5.64 -7.51
N GLN A 196 10.79 5.53 -7.35
CA GLN A 196 11.66 4.96 -8.39
C GLN A 196 11.69 3.43 -8.39
N ARG A 197 11.09 2.80 -7.36
CA ARG A 197 10.99 1.34 -7.19
C ARG A 197 9.61 0.78 -7.57
N ILE A 198 8.68 1.67 -7.92
CA ILE A 198 7.31 1.37 -8.37
C ILE A 198 7.17 1.88 -9.79
#